data_AF-A0A7C4J7Y7-F1
#
_entry.id   AF-A0A7C4J7Y7-F1
#
_cell.length_a   1.000
_cell.length_b   1.000
_cell.length_c   1.000
_cell.angle_alpha   90.00
_cell.angle_beta   90.00
_cell.angle_gamma   90.00
#
_symmetry.space_group_name_H-M   'P 1'
#
loop_
_entity.id
_entity.type
_entity.pdbx_description
1 polymer ?
#
loop_
_entity_poly.entity_id
_entity_poly.type
_entity_poly.pdbx_seq_one_letter_code
_entity_poly.pdbx_strand_id
1 'polypeptide(L)'
;LFPAALLFAAMNASHEEVFLRAAPMSQLINVVGARHTLIITTLFFGLGHFAGSVPDGVTGVVVASFLGHIMGKAMLETRGIVWPWIIHFAIDAGIFMFLAVSAVAAGAA
;
A
#
# COMPACT_ATOMS: atom_id res chain seq x y z
N LEU A 1 4.61 -21.95 4.16
CA LEU A 1 4.61 -20.47 4.25
C LEU A 1 3.59 -19.79 3.35
N PHE A 2 3.19 -20.40 2.22
CA PHE A 2 2.23 -19.79 1.28
C PHE A 2 0.93 -19.25 1.93
N PRO A 3 0.19 -20.01 2.77
CA PRO A 3 -1.03 -19.47 3.39
C PRO A 3 -0.76 -18.29 4.33
N ALA A 4 0.36 -18.30 5.05
CA ALA A 4 0.75 -17.21 5.94
C ALA A 4 1.14 -15.95 5.16
N ALA A 5 1.84 -16.09 4.03
CA ALA A 5 2.19 -14.98 3.16
C ALA A 5 0.94 -14.29 2.58
N LEU A 6 -0.05 -15.06 2.13
CA LEU A 6 -1.32 -14.50 1.67
C LEU A 6 -2.09 -13.80 2.81
N LEU A 7 -2.09 -14.39 4.01
CA LEU A 7 -2.73 -13.77 5.17
C LEU A 7 -2.06 -12.43 5.52
N PHE A 8 -0.72 -12.39 5.57
CA PHE A 8 0.01 -11.16 5.87
C PHE A 8 -0.17 -10.11 4.78
N ALA A 9 -0.17 -10.50 3.50
CA ALA A 9 -0.49 -9.58 2.41
C ALA A 9 -1.89 -8.98 2.55
N ALA A 10 -2.90 -9.81 2.88
CA ALA A 10 -4.26 -9.33 3.08
C ALA A 10 -4.38 -8.41 4.30
N MET A 11 -3.70 -8.72 5.41
CA MET A 11 -3.67 -7.88 6.60
C MET A 11 -2.95 -6.55 6.33
N ASN A 12 -1.82 -6.58 5.63
CA ASN A 12 -1.04 -5.39 5.29
C ASN A 12 -1.84 -4.44 4.40
N ALA A 13 -2.36 -4.96 3.28
CA ALA A 13 -3.23 -4.20 2.39
C ALA A 13 -4.44 -3.61 3.14
N SER A 14 -5.09 -4.38 4.02
CA SER A 14 -6.21 -3.87 4.82
C SER A 14 -5.79 -2.73 5.75
N HIS A 15 -4.68 -2.88 6.45
CA HIS A 15 -4.17 -1.87 7.36
C HIS A 15 -3.78 -0.59 6.61
N GLU A 16 -2.95 -0.70 5.58
CA GLU A 16 -2.46 0.47 4.85
C GLU A 16 -3.58 1.19 4.10
N GLU A 17 -4.50 0.45 3.46
CA GLU A 17 -5.66 1.06 2.77
C GLU A 17 -6.62 1.76 3.72
N VAL A 18 -6.85 1.22 4.92
CA VAL A 18 -7.74 1.85 5.90
C VAL A 18 -7.06 3.06 6.54
N PHE A 19 -5.86 2.88 7.08
CA PHE A 19 -5.21 3.89 7.92
C PHE A 19 -4.51 4.99 7.12
N LEU A 20 -3.89 4.67 5.99
CA LEU A 20 -3.12 5.64 5.20
C LEU A 20 -3.96 6.29 4.10
N ARG A 21 -5.16 5.75 3.81
CA ARG A 21 -5.99 6.21 2.70
C ARG A 21 -7.45 6.45 3.09
N ALA A 22 -8.26 5.41 3.32
CA ALA A 22 -9.70 5.57 3.52
C ALA A 22 -10.03 6.52 4.68
N ALA A 23 -9.39 6.34 5.85
CA ALA A 23 -9.61 7.19 7.01
C ALA A 23 -9.15 8.65 6.75
N PRO A 24 -7.91 8.94 6.33
CA PRO A 24 -7.50 10.30 5.98
C PRO A 24 -8.38 10.95 4.90
N MET A 25 -8.71 10.20 3.84
CA MET A 25 -9.53 10.72 2.74
C MET A 25 -10.93 11.11 3.19
N SER A 26 -11.54 10.33 4.09
CA SER A 26 -12.88 10.62 4.64
C SER A 26 -12.96 11.99 5.32
N GLN A 27 -11.84 12.46 5.88
CA GLN A 27 -11.77 13.74 6.58
C GLN A 27 -11.29 14.86 5.64
N LEU A 28 -10.17 14.63 4.94
CA LEU A 28 -9.47 15.67 4.18
C LEU A 28 -10.27 16.15 2.97
N ILE A 29 -11.09 15.30 2.32
CA ILE A 29 -11.89 15.71 1.15
C ILE A 29 -12.76 16.92 1.48
N ASN A 30 -13.33 16.98 2.68
CA ASN A 30 -14.22 18.07 3.10
C ASN A 30 -13.47 19.33 3.55
N VAL A 31 -12.16 19.24 3.78
CA VAL A 31 -11.33 20.34 4.31
C VAL A 31 -10.50 20.99 3.20
N VAL A 32 -9.86 20.17 2.36
CA VAL A 32 -8.90 20.64 1.33
C VAL A 32 -9.31 20.26 -0.10
N GLY A 33 -10.41 19.52 -0.26
CA GLY A 33 -10.91 19.05 -1.56
C GLY A 33 -10.19 17.79 -2.08
N ALA A 34 -10.86 17.06 -2.97
CA ALA A 34 -10.41 15.75 -3.45
C ALA A 34 -9.00 15.75 -4.07
N ARG A 35 -8.63 16.80 -4.82
CA ARG A 35 -7.31 16.91 -5.45
C ARG A 35 -6.18 16.99 -4.42
N HIS A 36 -6.31 17.86 -3.41
CA HIS A 36 -5.27 18.00 -2.39
C HIS A 36 -5.22 16.78 -1.49
N THR A 37 -6.37 16.22 -1.15
CA THR A 37 -6.44 14.95 -0.40
C THR A 37 -5.70 13.82 -1.10
N LEU A 38 -5.89 13.67 -2.41
CA LEU A 38 -5.19 12.67 -3.20
C LEU A 38 -3.67 12.88 -3.16
N ILE A 39 -3.21 14.13 -3.32
CA ILE A 39 -1.78 14.46 -3.27
C ILE A 39 -1.20 14.15 -1.89
N ILE A 40 -1.87 14.58 -0.82
CA ILE A 40 -1.40 14.38 0.57
C ILE A 40 -1.29 12.89 0.88
N THR A 41 -2.33 12.11 0.60
CA THR A 41 -2.34 10.67 0.88
C THR A 41 -1.35 9.90 0.02
N THR A 42 -1.16 10.31 -1.24
CA THR A 42 -0.13 9.77 -2.13
C THR A 42 1.27 9.99 -1.58
N LEU A 43 1.59 11.23 -1.19
CA LEU A 43 2.91 11.58 -0.67
C LEU A 43 3.16 10.93 0.70
N PHE A 44 2.14 10.87 1.55
CA PHE A 44 2.26 10.23 2.86
C PHE A 44 2.58 8.74 2.74
N PHE A 45 1.86 8.03 1.86
CA PHE A 45 2.12 6.63 1.55
C PHE A 45 3.51 6.40 0.93
N GLY A 46 3.87 7.24 -0.05
CA GLY A 46 5.16 7.18 -0.73
C GLY A 46 6.33 7.42 0.22
N LEU A 47 6.27 8.47 1.05
CA LEU A 47 7.33 8.78 2.02
C LEU A 47 7.49 7.69 3.09
N GLY A 48 6.42 6.99 3.43
CA GLY A 48 6.48 5.79 4.29
C GLY A 48 7.40 4.70 3.74
N HIS A 49 7.64 4.69 2.42
CA HIS A 49 8.54 3.74 1.77
C HIS A 49 10.01 4.17 1.73
N PHE A 50 10.39 5.27 2.38
CA PHE A 50 11.79 5.71 2.35
C PHE A 50 12.73 4.73 3.07
N ALA A 51 12.29 4.08 4.15
CA ALA A 51 13.09 3.13 4.90
C ALA A 51 12.22 2.04 5.56
N GLY A 52 12.74 0.81 5.63
CA GLY A 52 12.07 -0.29 6.34
C GLY A 52 10.85 -0.87 5.62
N SER A 53 10.72 -0.64 4.32
CA SER A 53 9.65 -1.16 3.45
C SER A 53 10.23 -1.99 2.32
N VAL A 54 9.38 -2.59 1.48
CA VAL A 54 9.82 -3.33 0.29
C VAL A 54 8.95 -2.92 -0.89
N PRO A 55 9.50 -2.27 -1.93
CA PRO A 55 10.86 -1.71 -2.03
C PRO A 55 11.05 -0.46 -1.14
N ASP A 56 12.26 -0.26 -0.60
CA ASP A 56 12.62 0.93 0.17
C ASP A 56 13.48 1.95 -0.61
N GLY A 57 13.90 3.01 0.07
CA GLY A 57 14.72 4.09 -0.47
C GLY A 57 13.96 4.98 -1.44
N VAL A 58 14.71 5.76 -2.23
CA VAL A 58 14.12 6.69 -3.21
C VAL A 58 13.27 5.96 -4.25
N THR A 59 13.71 4.77 -4.69
CA THR A 59 12.94 3.92 -5.61
C THR A 59 11.63 3.48 -4.97
N GLY A 60 11.67 3.05 -3.71
CA GLY A 60 10.48 2.75 -2.91
C GLY A 60 9.49 3.90 -2.90
N VAL A 61 9.96 5.10 -2.54
CA VAL A 61 9.13 6.31 -2.51
C VAL A 61 8.46 6.58 -3.85
N VAL A 62 9.20 6.50 -4.96
CA VAL A 62 8.66 6.79 -6.31
C VAL A 62 7.61 5.77 -6.72
N VAL A 63 7.91 4.47 -6.59
CA VAL A 63 7.01 3.39 -7.01
C VAL A 63 5.76 3.35 -6.12
N ALA A 64 5.93 3.46 -4.80
CA ALA A 64 4.82 3.49 -3.86
C ALA A 64 3.95 4.74 -4.06
N SER A 65 4.53 5.91 -4.32
CA SER A 65 3.75 7.11 -4.67
C SER A 65 2.93 6.90 -5.94
N PHE A 66 3.52 6.31 -6.99
CA PHE A 66 2.81 6.06 -8.24
C PHE A 66 1.62 5.11 -8.04
N LEU A 67 1.82 3.99 -7.35
CA LEU A 67 0.75 3.04 -7.04
C LEU A 67 -0.30 3.64 -6.08
N GLY A 68 0.15 4.35 -5.05
CA GLY A 68 -0.70 5.06 -4.10
C GLY A 68 -1.60 6.09 -4.79
N HIS A 69 -1.10 6.77 -5.82
CA HIS A 69 -1.91 7.67 -6.64
C HIS A 69 -3.00 6.95 -7.41
N ILE A 70 -2.68 5.84 -8.09
CA ILE A 70 -3.64 5.04 -8.87
C ILE A 70 -4.75 4.52 -7.95
N MET A 71 -4.37 3.94 -6.83
CA MET A 71 -5.33 3.38 -5.88
C MET A 71 -6.14 4.48 -5.17
N GLY A 72 -5.52 5.61 -4.81
CA GLY A 72 -6.21 6.80 -4.31
C GLY A 72 -7.25 7.35 -5.29
N LYS A 73 -6.90 7.42 -6.58
CA LYS A 73 -7.83 7.78 -7.66
C LYS A 73 -8.98 6.79 -7.76
N ALA A 74 -8.70 5.49 -7.75
CA ALA A 74 -9.73 4.46 -7.78
C ALA A 74 -10.72 4.61 -6.61
N MET A 75 -10.22 4.89 -5.40
CA MET A 75 -11.07 5.12 -4.23
C MET A 75 -11.94 6.38 -4.39
N LEU A 76 -11.39 7.48 -4.90
CA LEU A 76 -12.16 8.71 -5.15
C LEU A 76 -13.28 8.51 -6.18
N GLU A 77 -12.96 7.83 -7.28
CA GLU A 77 -13.87 7.67 -8.41
C GLU A 77 -14.97 6.64 -8.13
N THR A 78 -14.63 5.55 -7.44
CA THR A 78 -15.59 4.48 -7.13
C THR A 78 -16.27 4.64 -5.78
N ARG A 79 -15.78 5.56 -4.93
CA ARG A 79 -16.21 5.73 -3.53
C ARG A 79 -16.11 4.43 -2.70
N GLY A 80 -15.19 3.54 -3.05
CA GLY A 80 -15.04 2.24 -2.42
C GLY A 80 -13.59 1.82 -2.24
N ILE A 81 -13.34 0.97 -1.24
CA ILE A 81 -12.00 0.44 -0.90
C ILE A 81 -11.62 -0.82 -1.68
N VAL A 82 -12.58 -1.49 -2.32
CA VAL A 82 -12.39 -2.82 -2.92
C VAL A 82 -11.29 -2.83 -3.98
N TRP A 83 -11.31 -1.89 -4.94
CA TRP A 83 -10.28 -1.82 -5.98
C TRP A 83 -8.88 -1.49 -5.45
N PRO A 84 -8.71 -0.45 -4.61
CA PRO A 84 -7.44 -0.21 -3.92
C PRO A 84 -6.92 -1.46 -3.21
N TRP A 85 -7.78 -2.13 -2.45
CA TRP A 85 -7.41 -3.32 -1.68
C TRP A 85 -6.99 -4.49 -2.57
N ILE A 86 -7.72 -4.79 -3.66
CA ILE A 86 -7.36 -5.87 -4.58
C ILE A 86 -5.99 -5.63 -5.21
N ILE A 87 -5.74 -4.40 -5.67
CA ILE A 87 -4.48 -4.03 -6.31
C ILE A 87 -3.34 -4.17 -5.31
N HIS A 88 -3.50 -3.61 -4.12
CA HIS A 88 -2.50 -3.65 -3.06
C HIS A 88 -2.21 -5.10 -2.64
N PHE A 89 -3.25 -5.86 -2.34
CA PHE A 89 -3.14 -7.27 -1.96
C PHE A 89 -2.42 -8.11 -3.01
N ALA A 90 -2.69 -7.91 -4.31
CA ALA A 90 -2.05 -8.67 -5.37
C ALA A 90 -0.53 -8.42 -5.43
N ILE A 91 -0.11 -7.18 -5.20
CA ILE A 91 1.31 -6.80 -5.16
C ILE A 91 1.96 -7.35 -3.90
N ASP A 92 1.34 -7.15 -2.74
CA ASP A 92 1.81 -7.65 -1.45
C ASP A 92 1.90 -9.17 -1.42
N ALA A 93 0.96 -9.88 -2.05
CA ALA A 93 1.02 -11.33 -2.16
C ALA A 93 2.33 -11.77 -2.84
N GLY A 94 2.77 -11.09 -3.89
CA GLY A 94 4.07 -11.34 -4.52
C GLY A 94 5.24 -11.04 -3.58
N ILE A 95 5.21 -9.90 -2.88
CA ILE A 95 6.27 -9.46 -1.95
C ILE A 95 6.39 -10.44 -0.77
N PHE A 96 5.30 -10.72 -0.05
CA PHE A 96 5.30 -11.62 1.09
C PHE A 96 5.67 -13.05 0.69
N MET A 97 5.31 -13.49 -0.52
CA MET A 97 5.78 -14.77 -1.05
C MET A 97 7.30 -14.78 -1.28
N PHE A 98 7.85 -13.73 -1.88
CA PHE A 98 9.29 -13.58 -2.07
C PHE A 98 10.05 -13.55 -0.73
N LEU A 99 9.54 -12.80 0.25
CA LEU A 99 10.12 -12.73 1.60
C LEU A 99 10.05 -14.09 2.30
N ALA A 100 8.94 -14.80 2.19
CA ALA A 100 8.79 -16.13 2.77
C ALA A 100 9.80 -17.13 2.19
N VAL A 101 10.00 -17.14 0.87
CA VAL A 101 11.01 -18.02 0.23
C VAL A 101 12.42 -17.63 0.64
N SER A 102 12.71 -16.32 0.66
CA SER A 102 14.03 -15.79 1.05
C SER A 102 14.38 -16.13 2.50
N ALA A 103 13.41 -16.05 3.42
CA ALA A 103 13.60 -16.40 4.83
C ALA A 103 13.94 -17.88 5.02
N VAL A 104 13.32 -18.78 4.24
CA VAL A 104 13.66 -20.22 4.27
C VAL A 104 15.04 -20.46 3.72
N ALA A 105 15.40 -19.82 2.61
CA ALA A 105 16.73 -19.96 2.01
C ALA A 105 17.84 -19.47 2.95
N ALA A 106 17.64 -18.34 3.62
CA ALA A 106 18.59 -17.78 4.58
C ALA A 106 18.76 -18.63 5.83
N GLY A 107 17.71 -19.32 6.28
CA GLY A 107 17.78 -20.24 7.42
C GLY A 107 18.37 -21.63 7.10
N ALA A 108 18.56 -21.95 5.81
CA ALA A 108 19.15 -23.20 5.35
C ALA A 108 20.67 -23.09 5.08
N ALA A 109 21.24 -21.89 5.18
CA ALA A 109 22.67 -21.58 5.03
C ALA A 109 23.35 -21.46 6.41
#